data_AF-A0A913Y1G2-F1
#
_entry.id   AF-A0A913Y1G2-F1
#
_cell.length_a   1.000
_cell.length_b   1.000
_cell.length_c   1.000
_cell.angle_alpha   90.00
_cell.angle_beta   90.00
_cell.angle_gamma   90.00
#
_symmetry.space_group_name_H-M   'P 1'
#
loop_
_entity.id
_entity.type
_entity.pdbx_description
1 polymer ?
#
loop_
_entity_poly.entity_id
_entity_poly.type
_entity_poly.pdbx_seq_one_letter_code
_entity_poly.pdbx_strand_id
1 'polypeptide(L)'
;MHLRRILGVFAVLVAIPACQAMTAVKFAKKCIEEYKTILNNYNKDEGTCTRWQVFVNCLSKRRELRSQMVDAMRYFATQNAIFITKMKLCPEIDYKDIKEITDETDFAKQHKYLDKIVTDEADQCAADVFKSCRKDFVSLFASEHKICDDVSSGINCMTEEAKAIGCKADIINHLAKMMNVVGGLMVREVRRYAGVECAADTPKN
;
A
#
# COMPACT_ATOMS: atom_id res chain seq x y z
N MET A 1 52.80 -36.08 41.79
CA MET A 1 51.75 -37.10 41.63
C MET A 1 50.42 -36.46 42.01
N HIS A 2 49.59 -36.12 41.00
CA HIS A 2 48.12 -35.85 41.06
C HIS A 2 47.66 -34.61 41.89
N LEU A 3 46.67 -33.78 41.52
CA LEU A 3 45.66 -33.80 40.46
C LEU A 3 44.94 -32.41 40.41
N ARG A 4 44.59 -31.95 39.19
CA ARG A 4 43.43 -31.07 38.83
C ARG A 4 43.38 -29.65 39.42
N ARG A 5 43.80 -28.59 38.70
CA ARG A 5 43.10 -27.91 37.59
C ARG A 5 41.57 -27.88 37.76
N ILE A 6 41.06 -26.81 38.36
CA ILE A 6 39.65 -26.39 38.25
C ILE A 6 39.65 -25.14 37.36
N LEU A 7 39.50 -25.34 36.06
CA LEU A 7 39.06 -24.29 35.14
C LEU A 7 37.57 -24.06 35.42
N GLY A 8 37.23 -22.96 36.06
CA GLY A 8 35.85 -22.47 36.15
C GLY A 8 35.42 -21.96 34.79
N VAL A 9 34.71 -22.79 34.03
CA VAL A 9 34.03 -22.38 32.80
C VAL A 9 32.78 -21.61 33.20
N PHE A 10 32.84 -20.28 33.19
CA PHE A 10 31.66 -19.42 33.19
C PHE A 10 30.97 -19.55 31.83
N ALA A 11 30.07 -20.52 31.70
CA ALA A 11 29.10 -20.53 30.61
C ALA A 11 28.00 -19.52 30.93
N VAL A 12 28.23 -18.25 30.59
CA VAL A 12 27.16 -17.25 30.53
C VAL A 12 26.30 -17.61 29.32
N LEU A 13 25.28 -18.42 29.55
CA LEU A 13 24.14 -18.57 28.65
C LEU A 13 23.43 -17.22 28.58
N VAL A 14 23.90 -16.35 27.69
CA VAL A 14 23.12 -15.19 27.26
C VAL A 14 21.91 -15.75 26.55
N ALA A 15 20.80 -15.86 27.29
CA ALA A 15 19.49 -16.04 26.71
C ALA A 15 19.19 -14.76 25.92
N ILE A 16 19.66 -14.70 24.68
CA ILE A 16 19.23 -13.68 23.73
C ILE A 16 17.72 -13.90 23.63
N PRO A 17 16.88 -12.95 24.06
CA PRO A 17 15.45 -13.06 23.84
C PRO A 17 15.31 -13.27 22.35
N ALA A 18 14.68 -14.37 21.93
CA ALA A 18 14.41 -14.61 20.53
C ALA A 18 13.55 -13.42 20.05
N CYS A 19 14.19 -12.40 19.48
CA CYS A 19 13.51 -11.34 18.76
C CYS A 19 12.73 -12.07 17.69
N GLN A 20 11.41 -12.23 17.92
CA GLN A 20 10.53 -12.78 16.90
C GLN A 20 10.67 -11.86 15.70
N ALA A 21 11.45 -12.30 14.71
CA ALA A 21 11.77 -11.48 13.56
C ALA A 21 10.45 -11.09 12.88
N MET A 22 10.29 -9.80 12.62
CA MET A 22 9.15 -9.30 11.87
C MET A 22 9.22 -9.91 10.47
N THR A 23 8.18 -10.64 10.07
CA THR A 23 8.07 -11.19 8.71
C THR A 23 7.47 -10.14 7.78
N ALA A 24 7.73 -10.27 6.47
CA ALA A 24 7.13 -9.39 5.46
C ALA A 24 5.58 -9.38 5.53
N VAL A 25 4.96 -10.53 5.81
CA VAL A 25 3.51 -10.64 5.98
C VAL A 25 3.01 -9.90 7.23
N LYS A 26 3.67 -10.09 8.39
CA LYS A 26 3.31 -9.38 9.62
C LYS A 26 3.48 -7.86 9.45
N PHE A 27 4.53 -7.45 8.74
CA PHE A 27 4.80 -6.06 8.42
C PHE A 27 3.71 -5.43 7.53
N ALA A 28 3.36 -6.08 6.41
CA ALA A 28 2.29 -5.64 5.53
C ALA A 28 0.94 -5.51 6.26
N LYS A 29 0.57 -6.53 7.04
CA LYS A 29 -0.65 -6.51 7.86
C LYS A 29 -0.65 -5.33 8.83
N LYS A 30 0.46 -5.10 9.53
CA LYS A 30 0.60 -3.96 10.44
C LYS A 30 0.33 -2.63 9.73
N CYS A 31 0.88 -2.42 8.54
CA CYS A 31 0.65 -1.18 7.80
C CYS A 31 -0.81 -1.01 7.33
N ILE A 32 -1.47 -2.09 6.95
CA ILE A 32 -2.91 -2.07 6.63
C ILE A 32 -3.74 -1.73 7.88
N GLU A 33 -3.41 -2.30 9.04
CA GLU A 33 -4.11 -2.00 10.29
C GLU A 33 -3.89 -0.57 10.80
N GLU A 34 -2.67 -0.02 10.64
CA GLU A 34 -2.41 1.41 10.91
C GLU A 34 -3.29 2.30 10.00
N TYR A 35 -3.43 1.97 8.71
CA TYR A 35 -4.33 2.68 7.79
C TYR A 35 -5.80 2.58 8.22
N LYS A 36 -6.28 1.38 8.56
CA LYS A 36 -7.67 1.15 9.01
C LYS A 36 -8.00 1.91 10.30
N THR A 37 -7.06 1.99 11.23
CA THR A 37 -7.25 2.71 12.50
C THR A 37 -7.61 4.18 12.25
N ILE A 38 -6.98 4.82 11.26
CA ILE A 38 -7.31 6.20 10.90
C ILE A 38 -8.66 6.29 10.18
N LEU A 39 -9.00 5.31 9.34
CA LEU A 39 -10.29 5.26 8.66
C LEU A 39 -11.47 5.22 9.64
N ASN A 40 -11.34 4.44 10.71
CA ASN A 40 -12.39 4.31 11.73
C ASN A 40 -12.63 5.62 12.50
N ASN A 41 -11.60 6.46 12.64
CA ASN A 41 -11.67 7.72 13.35
C ASN A 41 -12.02 8.91 12.44
N TYR A 42 -11.79 8.78 11.14
CA TYR A 42 -12.01 9.83 10.13
C TYR A 42 -12.64 9.22 8.88
N ASN A 43 -13.90 8.80 8.94
CA ASN A 43 -14.58 8.08 7.86
C ASN A 43 -14.87 8.90 6.57
N LYS A 44 -14.51 10.19 6.53
CA LYS A 44 -14.73 11.10 5.39
C LYS A 44 -13.42 11.46 4.66
N ASP A 45 -13.56 12.27 3.62
CA ASP A 45 -12.47 12.84 2.81
C ASP A 45 -11.43 13.59 3.64
N GLU A 46 -11.83 14.18 4.78
CA GLU A 46 -10.96 14.94 5.69
C GLU A 46 -9.76 14.13 6.20
N GLY A 47 -9.89 12.80 6.31
CA GLY A 47 -8.79 11.93 6.74
C GLY A 47 -7.89 11.43 5.62
N THR A 48 -8.14 11.77 4.35
CA THR A 48 -7.49 11.13 3.19
C THR A 48 -5.98 11.33 3.19
N CYS A 49 -5.51 12.57 3.39
CA CYS A 49 -4.07 12.84 3.39
C CYS A 49 -3.38 12.19 4.59
N THR A 50 -3.98 12.23 5.78
CA THR A 50 -3.47 11.57 6.99
C THR A 50 -3.37 10.06 6.79
N ARG A 51 -4.40 9.42 6.23
CA ARG A 51 -4.40 7.97 5.92
C ARG A 51 -3.27 7.61 4.96
N TRP A 52 -3.09 8.37 3.90
CA TRP A 52 -2.01 8.14 2.95
C TRP A 52 -0.64 8.34 3.58
N GLN A 53 -0.43 9.41 4.35
CA GLN A 53 0.84 9.65 5.03
C GLN A 53 1.18 8.53 6.03
N VAL A 54 0.22 8.06 6.82
CA VAL A 54 0.42 6.94 7.74
C VAL A 54 0.81 5.67 7.00
N PHE A 55 0.15 5.37 5.89
CA PHE A 55 0.44 4.18 5.09
C PHE A 55 1.82 4.24 4.45
N VAL A 56 2.16 5.38 3.83
CA VAL A 56 3.49 5.65 3.26
C VAL A 56 4.57 5.52 4.35
N ASN A 57 4.39 6.21 5.48
CA ASN A 57 5.32 6.15 6.61
C ASN A 57 5.50 4.73 7.15
N CYS A 58 4.43 3.95 7.22
CA CYS A 58 4.55 2.57 7.68
C CYS A 58 5.38 1.73 6.71
N LEU A 59 5.11 1.83 5.40
CA LEU A 59 5.80 1.04 4.38
C LEU A 59 7.27 1.46 4.16
N SER A 60 7.63 2.70 4.50
CA SER A 60 9.01 3.17 4.57
C SER A 60 9.81 2.55 5.71
N LYS A 61 9.13 2.05 6.76
CA LYS A 61 9.82 1.34 7.85
C LYS A 61 10.32 0.00 7.30
N ARG A 62 11.44 -0.49 7.82
CA ARG A 62 11.97 -1.84 7.54
C ARG A 62 12.35 -2.08 6.07
N ARG A 63 13.26 -1.28 5.51
CA ARG A 63 13.79 -1.42 4.13
C ARG A 63 14.26 -2.84 3.80
N GLU A 64 14.79 -3.56 4.80
CA GLU A 64 15.30 -4.91 4.68
C GLU A 64 14.21 -5.97 4.44
N LEU A 65 12.96 -5.70 4.80
CA LEU A 65 11.85 -6.62 4.56
C LEU A 65 11.41 -6.50 3.11
N ARG A 66 11.64 -7.57 2.35
CA ARG A 66 11.30 -7.69 0.93
C ARG A 66 10.41 -8.91 0.70
N SER A 67 9.40 -8.73 -0.12
CA SER A 67 8.57 -9.80 -0.67
C SER A 67 7.78 -9.22 -1.83
N GLN A 68 7.26 -10.05 -2.72
CA GLN A 68 6.41 -9.59 -3.82
C GLN A 68 5.25 -8.72 -3.33
N MET A 69 4.59 -9.09 -2.22
CA MET A 69 3.52 -8.31 -1.62
C MET A 69 4.01 -6.96 -1.06
N VAL A 70 5.08 -6.94 -0.26
CA VAL A 70 5.58 -5.70 0.35
C VAL A 70 6.10 -4.74 -0.72
N ASP A 71 6.79 -5.26 -1.74
CA ASP A 71 7.32 -4.45 -2.82
C ASP A 71 6.20 -3.90 -3.72
N ALA A 72 5.15 -4.70 -3.98
CA ALA A 72 3.94 -4.22 -4.66
C ALA A 72 3.21 -3.13 -3.85
N MET A 73 3.07 -3.31 -2.52
CA MET A 73 2.49 -2.29 -1.63
C MET A 73 3.28 -0.99 -1.65
N ARG A 74 4.62 -1.07 -1.57
CA ARG A 74 5.50 0.10 -1.63
C ARG A 74 5.40 0.81 -2.97
N TYR A 75 5.39 0.04 -4.07
CA TYR A 75 5.22 0.58 -5.41
C TYR A 75 3.86 1.28 -5.56
N PHE A 76 2.77 0.63 -5.16
CA PHE A 76 1.43 1.21 -5.18
C PHE A 76 1.34 2.49 -4.36
N ALA A 77 1.83 2.47 -3.11
CA ALA A 77 1.81 3.64 -2.24
C ALA A 77 2.64 4.79 -2.81
N THR A 78 3.80 4.50 -3.39
CA THR A 78 4.67 5.50 -4.04
C THR A 78 3.95 6.14 -5.23
N GLN A 79 3.40 5.36 -6.15
CA GLN A 79 2.73 5.89 -7.35
C GLN A 79 1.47 6.69 -6.99
N ASN A 80 0.69 6.24 -6.01
CA ASN A 80 -0.46 7.01 -5.53
C ASN A 80 -0.03 8.31 -4.85
N ALA A 81 1.03 8.29 -4.02
CA ALA A 81 1.54 9.49 -3.36
C ALA A 81 2.02 10.53 -4.38
N ILE A 82 2.76 10.10 -5.41
CA ILE A 82 3.16 10.97 -6.53
C ILE A 82 1.93 11.58 -7.19
N PHE A 83 0.92 10.76 -7.54
CA PHE A 83 -0.31 11.24 -8.16
C PHE A 83 -1.02 12.31 -7.32
N ILE A 84 -1.33 12.01 -6.05
CA ILE A 84 -2.13 12.90 -5.18
C ILE A 84 -1.36 14.17 -4.80
N THR A 85 -0.03 14.12 -4.70
CA THR A 85 0.80 15.32 -4.52
C THR A 85 0.81 16.16 -5.80
N LYS A 86 0.98 15.53 -6.97
CA LYS A 86 1.00 16.22 -8.27
C LYS A 86 -0.34 16.90 -8.59
N MET A 87 -1.45 16.26 -8.22
CA MET A 87 -2.81 16.81 -8.35
C MET A 87 -3.15 17.84 -7.26
N LYS A 88 -2.21 18.19 -6.37
CA LYS A 88 -2.41 19.11 -5.23
C LYS A 88 -3.55 18.69 -4.29
N LEU A 89 -3.87 17.39 -4.24
CA LEU A 89 -4.87 16.83 -3.33
C LEU A 89 -4.32 16.71 -1.92
N CYS A 90 -3.08 16.24 -1.82
CA CYS A 90 -2.33 16.12 -0.58
C CYS A 90 -0.89 16.59 -0.83
N PRO A 91 -0.67 17.90 -0.94
CA PRO A 91 0.62 18.46 -1.37
C PRO A 91 1.76 18.21 -0.37
N GLU A 92 1.43 17.95 0.89
CA GLU A 92 2.39 17.76 1.99
C GLU A 92 2.80 16.30 2.20
N ILE A 93 2.33 15.36 1.36
CA ILE A 93 2.72 13.96 1.53
C ILE A 93 4.20 13.79 1.26
N ASP A 94 4.93 13.33 2.27
CA ASP A 94 6.33 12.94 2.12
C ASP A 94 6.41 11.47 1.71
N TYR A 95 6.79 11.25 0.45
CA TYR A 95 6.98 9.93 -0.15
C TYR A 95 8.42 9.65 -0.57
N LYS A 96 9.39 10.50 -0.20
CA LYS A 96 10.77 10.36 -0.69
C LYS A 96 11.42 9.05 -0.23
N ASP A 97 11.27 8.73 1.06
CA ASP A 97 11.85 7.50 1.63
C ASP A 97 11.26 6.24 1.01
N ILE A 98 9.92 6.16 0.88
CA ILE A 98 9.29 4.99 0.25
C ILE A 98 9.69 4.87 -1.21
N LYS A 99 9.87 5.99 -1.91
CA LYS A 99 10.29 6.02 -3.30
C LYS A 99 11.71 5.48 -3.45
N GLU A 100 12.66 5.92 -2.63
CA GLU A 100 14.03 5.40 -2.64
C GLU A 100 14.04 3.88 -2.44
N ILE A 101 13.31 3.38 -1.45
CA ILE A 101 13.20 1.94 -1.16
C ILE A 101 12.58 1.18 -2.34
N THR A 102 11.54 1.77 -2.94
CA THR A 102 10.79 1.19 -4.05
C THR A 102 11.63 1.10 -5.31
N ASP A 103 12.34 2.16 -5.68
CA ASP A 103 13.13 2.25 -6.92
C ASP A 103 14.23 1.17 -6.99
N GLU A 104 14.68 0.68 -5.84
CA GLU A 104 15.66 -0.41 -5.75
C GLU A 104 15.08 -1.81 -5.94
N THR A 105 13.75 -1.97 -5.82
CA THR A 105 13.09 -3.28 -5.93
C THR A 105 13.15 -3.82 -7.35
N ASP A 106 13.28 -5.14 -7.49
CA ASP A 106 13.12 -5.77 -8.80
C ASP A 106 11.69 -5.66 -9.31
N PHE A 107 10.71 -5.59 -8.38
CA PHE A 107 9.32 -5.29 -8.71
C PHE A 107 9.18 -3.95 -9.46
N ALA A 108 9.74 -2.86 -8.93
CA ALA A 108 9.70 -1.56 -9.58
C ALA A 108 10.42 -1.58 -10.92
N LYS A 109 11.61 -2.20 -11.00
CA LYS A 109 12.36 -2.33 -12.26
C LYS A 109 11.55 -3.02 -13.36
N GLN A 110 10.82 -4.09 -13.02
CA GLN A 110 9.96 -4.81 -13.95
C GLN A 110 8.71 -4.01 -14.37
N HIS A 111 8.23 -3.12 -13.50
CA HIS A 111 7.00 -2.36 -13.70
C HIS A 111 7.23 -0.89 -14.08
N LYS A 112 8.46 -0.47 -14.40
CA LYS A 112 8.80 0.92 -14.80
C LYS A 112 7.90 1.52 -15.88
N TYR A 113 7.32 0.69 -16.74
CA TYR A 113 6.35 1.13 -17.76
C TYR A 113 5.07 1.75 -17.17
N LEU A 114 4.81 1.58 -15.87
CA LEU A 114 3.70 2.17 -15.12
C LEU A 114 4.09 3.49 -14.41
N ASP A 115 5.37 3.90 -14.42
CA ASP A 115 5.86 5.13 -13.78
C ASP A 115 5.47 6.41 -14.54
N LYS A 116 4.64 6.32 -15.58
CA LYS A 116 4.25 7.46 -16.43
C LYS A 116 3.60 8.59 -15.65
N ILE A 117 2.92 8.27 -14.55
CA ILE A 117 2.35 9.23 -13.59
C ILE A 117 3.39 10.28 -13.14
N VAL A 118 4.67 9.88 -12.99
CA VAL A 118 5.77 10.79 -12.62
C VAL A 118 5.95 11.90 -13.65
N THR A 119 5.83 11.57 -14.93
CA THR A 119 6.10 12.48 -16.05
C THR A 119 4.85 13.15 -16.61
N ASP A 120 3.66 12.57 -16.45
CA ASP A 120 2.42 13.10 -17.03
C ASP A 120 2.06 14.47 -16.46
N GLU A 121 1.54 15.38 -17.28
CA GLU A 121 1.14 16.71 -16.79
C GLU A 121 0.00 16.66 -15.78
N ALA A 122 -0.01 17.64 -14.88
CA ALA A 122 -1.10 17.79 -13.93
C ALA A 122 -2.37 18.30 -14.61
N ASP A 123 -3.53 17.73 -14.27
CA ASP A 123 -4.81 18.13 -14.84
C ASP A 123 -5.91 18.14 -13.76
N GLN A 124 -6.67 19.23 -13.69
CA GLN A 124 -7.74 19.37 -12.72
C GLN A 124 -8.87 18.36 -12.96
N CYS A 125 -9.19 17.99 -14.21
CA CYS A 125 -10.23 17.00 -14.47
C CYS A 125 -9.85 15.62 -13.91
N ALA A 126 -8.56 15.26 -13.95
CA ALA A 126 -8.07 14.02 -13.35
C ALA A 126 -8.20 14.04 -11.82
N ALA A 127 -7.93 15.18 -11.21
CA ALA A 127 -8.11 15.38 -9.77
C ALA A 127 -9.59 15.23 -9.37
N ASP A 128 -10.51 15.75 -10.17
CA ASP A 128 -11.95 15.69 -9.91
C ASP A 128 -12.49 14.25 -10.07
N VAL A 129 -12.09 13.54 -11.13
CA VAL A 129 -12.38 12.10 -11.30
C VAL A 129 -11.89 11.30 -10.10
N PHE A 130 -10.64 11.52 -9.70
CA PHE A 130 -10.06 10.77 -8.57
C PHE A 130 -10.81 11.04 -7.26
N LYS A 131 -11.16 12.30 -6.96
CA LYS A 131 -11.94 12.63 -5.76
C LYS A 131 -13.31 11.94 -5.75
N SER A 132 -14.02 12.00 -6.88
CA SER A 132 -15.33 11.36 -7.06
C SER A 132 -15.25 9.86 -6.73
N CYS A 133 -14.32 9.16 -7.37
CA CYS A 133 -14.15 7.72 -7.18
C CYS A 133 -13.56 7.31 -5.84
N ARG A 134 -12.73 8.16 -5.23
CA ARG A 134 -12.13 7.88 -3.93
C ARG A 134 -13.18 7.86 -2.83
N LYS A 135 -14.18 8.74 -2.91
CA LYS A 135 -15.26 8.82 -1.92
C LYS A 135 -16.02 7.49 -1.84
N ASP A 136 -16.34 6.91 -2.98
CA ASP A 136 -17.04 5.61 -3.05
C ASP A 136 -16.19 4.48 -2.49
N PHE A 137 -14.89 4.44 -2.87
CA PHE A 137 -13.95 3.45 -2.32
C PHE A 137 -13.83 3.55 -0.80
N VAL A 138 -13.68 4.76 -0.26
CA VAL A 138 -13.54 4.99 1.18
C VAL A 138 -14.84 4.62 1.90
N SER A 139 -16.00 4.94 1.33
CA SER A 139 -17.30 4.58 1.90
C SER A 139 -17.48 3.06 1.97
N LEU A 140 -17.20 2.34 0.88
CA LEU A 140 -17.28 0.87 0.83
C LEU A 140 -16.29 0.22 1.81
N PHE A 141 -15.05 0.71 1.82
CA PHE A 141 -14.03 0.18 2.71
C PHE A 141 -14.34 0.44 4.20
N ALA A 142 -14.93 1.60 4.51
CA ALA A 142 -15.39 1.91 5.86
C ALA A 142 -16.60 1.06 6.30
N SER A 143 -17.50 0.69 5.38
CA SER A 143 -18.63 -0.19 5.72
C SER A 143 -18.20 -1.65 5.88
N GLU A 144 -17.37 -2.16 4.97
CA GLU A 144 -17.06 -3.59 4.91
C GLU A 144 -15.82 -3.98 5.73
N HIS A 145 -14.94 -3.02 6.04
CA HIS A 145 -13.65 -3.22 6.74
C HIS A 145 -12.72 -4.24 6.04
N LYS A 146 -13.01 -4.61 4.79
CA LYS A 146 -12.32 -5.62 3.98
C LYS A 146 -11.87 -5.01 2.66
N ILE A 147 -10.67 -5.36 2.19
CA ILE A 147 -10.18 -4.96 0.87
C ILE A 147 -10.60 -6.07 -0.11
N CYS A 148 -11.75 -5.92 -0.74
CA CYS A 148 -12.35 -6.94 -1.61
C CYS A 148 -12.34 -6.51 -3.08
N ASP A 149 -13.50 -6.41 -3.72
CA ASP A 149 -13.61 -6.01 -5.14
C ASP A 149 -13.52 -4.49 -5.31
N ASP A 150 -13.35 -3.76 -4.19
CA ASP A 150 -13.29 -2.30 -4.11
C ASP A 150 -12.21 -1.71 -5.01
N VAL A 151 -11.10 -2.43 -5.23
CA VAL A 151 -10.04 -1.98 -6.14
C VAL A 151 -10.53 -2.01 -7.59
N SER A 152 -11.23 -3.07 -8.01
CA SER A 152 -11.85 -3.16 -9.34
C SER A 152 -12.95 -2.11 -9.51
N SER A 153 -13.79 -1.91 -8.48
CA SER A 153 -14.81 -0.85 -8.46
C SER A 153 -14.18 0.55 -8.58
N GLY A 154 -13.09 0.81 -7.86
CA GLY A 154 -12.35 2.08 -7.94
C GLY A 154 -11.73 2.32 -9.32
N ILE A 155 -11.17 1.27 -9.95
CA ILE A 155 -10.61 1.34 -11.31
C ILE A 155 -11.72 1.62 -12.34
N ASN A 156 -12.84 0.90 -12.23
CA ASN A 156 -13.98 1.07 -13.13
C ASN A 156 -14.56 2.47 -12.98
N CYS A 157 -14.72 2.96 -11.74
CA CYS A 157 -15.17 4.33 -11.49
C CYS A 157 -14.28 5.35 -12.21
N MET A 158 -12.95 5.27 -12.07
CA MET A 158 -12.08 6.26 -12.73
C MET A 158 -12.26 6.28 -14.25
N THR A 159 -12.48 5.10 -14.84
CA THR A 159 -12.69 4.98 -16.29
C THR A 159 -14.06 5.52 -16.72
N GLU A 160 -15.11 5.23 -15.95
CA GLU A 160 -16.48 5.63 -16.24
C GLU A 160 -16.68 7.13 -15.99
N GLU A 161 -16.19 7.64 -14.86
CA GLU A 161 -16.29 9.05 -14.49
C GLU A 161 -15.48 9.94 -15.45
N ALA A 162 -14.26 9.51 -15.83
CA ALA A 162 -13.48 10.24 -16.84
C ALA A 162 -14.22 10.35 -18.17
N LYS A 163 -14.94 9.30 -18.60
CA LYS A 163 -15.80 9.35 -19.79
C LYS A 163 -17.01 10.26 -19.58
N ALA A 164 -17.67 10.17 -18.43
CA ALA A 164 -18.87 10.94 -18.12
C ALA A 164 -18.61 12.45 -18.16
N ILE A 165 -17.46 12.90 -17.62
CA ILE A 165 -17.10 14.32 -17.60
C ILE A 165 -16.24 14.75 -18.80
N GLY A 166 -15.92 13.83 -19.73
CA GLY A 166 -15.07 14.12 -20.89
C GLY A 166 -13.61 14.42 -20.57
N CYS A 167 -13.09 13.94 -19.45
CA CYS A 167 -11.69 14.12 -19.06
C CYS A 167 -10.75 13.30 -19.95
N LYS A 168 -9.78 13.96 -20.59
CA LYS A 168 -8.80 13.34 -21.52
C LYS A 168 -7.38 13.32 -20.96
N ALA A 169 -7.20 13.60 -19.69
CA ALA A 169 -5.88 13.65 -19.07
C ALA A 169 -5.22 12.26 -19.08
N ASP A 170 -3.97 12.17 -19.56
CA ASP A 170 -3.26 10.89 -19.60
C ASP A 170 -2.97 10.34 -18.20
N ILE A 171 -2.77 11.23 -17.22
CA ILE A 171 -2.40 10.85 -15.86
C ILE A 171 -3.46 9.97 -15.17
N ILE A 172 -4.76 10.20 -15.42
CA ILE A 172 -5.81 9.35 -14.84
C ILE A 172 -5.86 7.98 -15.51
N ASN A 173 -5.57 7.90 -16.80
CA ASN A 173 -5.49 6.64 -17.54
C ASN A 173 -4.28 5.81 -17.07
N HIS A 174 -3.13 6.44 -16.90
CA HIS A 174 -1.94 5.78 -16.35
C HIS A 174 -2.12 5.36 -14.89
N LEU A 175 -2.80 6.18 -14.07
CA LEU A 175 -3.17 5.79 -12.71
C LEU A 175 -4.09 4.56 -12.71
N ALA A 176 -5.16 4.56 -13.51
CA ALA A 176 -6.09 3.43 -13.61
C ALA A 176 -5.37 2.15 -14.06
N LYS A 177 -4.46 2.25 -15.04
CA LYS A 177 -3.63 1.13 -15.48
C LYS A 177 -2.72 0.61 -14.37
N MET A 178 -2.07 1.50 -13.61
CA MET A 178 -1.23 1.13 -12.48
C MET A 178 -2.04 0.43 -11.38
N MET A 179 -3.22 0.98 -11.03
CA MET A 179 -4.12 0.37 -10.07
C MET A 179 -4.60 -1.01 -10.51
N ASN A 180 -4.90 -1.20 -11.80
CA ASN A 180 -5.31 -2.49 -12.33
C ASN A 180 -4.23 -3.57 -12.18
N VAL A 181 -2.98 -3.24 -12.54
CA VAL A 181 -1.87 -4.19 -12.46
C VAL A 181 -1.43 -4.44 -11.02
N VAL A 182 -1.09 -3.36 -10.30
CA VAL A 182 -0.44 -3.47 -8.99
C VAL A 182 -1.48 -3.60 -7.87
N GLY A 183 -2.56 -2.83 -7.93
CA GLY A 183 -3.66 -2.95 -6.98
C GLY A 183 -4.32 -4.32 -7.04
N GLY A 184 -4.55 -4.87 -8.24
CA GLY A 184 -5.07 -6.23 -8.41
C GLY A 184 -4.16 -7.30 -7.80
N LEU A 185 -2.84 -7.15 -7.93
CA LEU A 185 -1.87 -8.03 -7.26
C LEU A 185 -1.95 -7.87 -5.73
N MET A 186 -1.98 -6.64 -5.22
CA MET A 186 -2.08 -6.39 -3.78
C MET A 186 -3.32 -7.02 -3.16
N VAL A 187 -4.50 -6.88 -3.77
CA VAL A 187 -5.73 -7.49 -3.28
C VAL A 187 -5.57 -9.00 -3.19
N ARG A 188 -5.04 -9.63 -4.25
CA ARG A 188 -4.82 -11.08 -4.29
C ARG A 188 -3.91 -11.56 -3.17
N GLU A 189 -2.78 -10.88 -2.96
CA GLU A 189 -1.82 -11.24 -1.91
C GLU A 189 -2.39 -10.96 -0.51
N VAL A 190 -3.08 -9.83 -0.31
CA VAL A 190 -3.75 -9.52 0.96
C VAL A 190 -4.80 -10.57 1.28
N ARG A 191 -5.66 -10.96 0.33
CA ARG A 191 -6.65 -12.04 0.53
C ARG A 191 -5.96 -13.35 0.93
N ARG A 192 -4.92 -13.74 0.18
CA ARG A 192 -4.13 -14.95 0.44
C ARG A 192 -3.55 -15.00 1.85
N TYR A 193 -3.03 -13.88 2.35
CA TYR A 193 -2.33 -13.85 3.64
C TYR A 193 -3.19 -13.42 4.83
N ALA A 194 -4.26 -12.65 4.60
CA ALA A 194 -5.15 -12.17 5.66
C ALA A 194 -6.32 -13.13 5.93
N GLY A 195 -6.54 -14.15 5.09
CA GLY A 195 -7.68 -15.06 5.24
C GLY A 195 -9.01 -14.32 5.08
N VAL A 196 -9.01 -13.23 4.31
CA VAL A 196 -10.20 -12.39 4.08
C VAL A 196 -10.97 -13.02 2.93
N GLU A 197 -12.00 -13.79 3.27
CA GLU A 197 -13.04 -14.20 2.33
C GLU A 197 -13.93 -12.99 2.02
N CYS A 198 -14.04 -12.68 0.74
CA CYS A 198 -14.93 -11.65 0.22
C CYS A 198 -16.30 -12.26 -0.09
N ALA A 199 -17.37 -11.46 -0.11
CA ALA A 199 -18.73 -11.99 -0.30
C ALA A 199 -18.89 -12.76 -1.64
N ALA A 200 -18.10 -12.41 -2.67
CA ALA A 200 -18.05 -13.13 -3.95
C ALA A 200 -17.40 -14.53 -3.88
N ASP A 201 -16.67 -14.83 -2.80
CA ASP A 201 -16.03 -16.14 -2.58
C ASP A 201 -16.98 -17.15 -1.90
N THR A 202 -18.17 -16.70 -1.48
CA THR A 202 -19.23 -17.57 -0.95
C THR A 202 -19.99 -18.24 -2.11
N PRO A 203 -20.05 -19.58 -2.19
CA PRO A 203 -20.88 -20.26 -3.18
C PRO A 203 -22.33 -19.79 -3.03
N LYS A 204 -22.96 -19.39 -4.14
CA LYS A 204 -24.41 -19.20 -4.17
C LYS A 204 -25.04 -20.59 -4.03
N ASN A 205 -25.57 -20.88 -2.84
CA ASN A 205 -26.45 -22.03 -2.62
C ASN A 205 -27.76 -21.86 -3.38
#